data_AF-A0AAU7W460-F1
#
_entry.id   AF-A0AAU7W460-F1
#
_cell.length_a   1.000
_cell.length_b   1.000
_cell.length_c   1.000
_cell.angle_alpha   90.00
_cell.angle_beta   90.00
_cell.angle_gamma   90.00
#
_symmetry.space_group_name_H-M   'P 1'
#
loop_
_entity.id
_entity.type
_entity.pdbx_description
1 polymer ?
#
loop_
_entity_poly.entity_id
_entity_poly.type
_entity_poly.pdbx_seq_one_letter_code
_entity_poly.pdbx_strand_id
1 'polypeptide(L)'
;MWIQFDGSRKIAVIRVVQMSSPPRPLLRAETWAPDPSDRDLIGFFPADELRLAAETVWGEYSATVQEQGQEPAAAKEHHGVPWHPLLEAEETQPGVWVHRDLKGRIAWQVQLFDDGTRVVYEGEVYGVVVGRFDQLRTAVEALHSEYVARFRA
;
A
#
# COMPACT_ATOMS: atom_id res chain seq x y z
N MET A 1 20.68 -3.48 1.74
CA MET A 1 20.05 -2.29 2.35
C MET A 1 20.51 -1.09 1.54
N TRP A 2 19.57 -0.25 1.14
CA TRP A 2 19.76 0.94 0.32
C TRP A 2 19.22 2.15 1.08
N ILE A 3 19.81 3.32 0.83
CA ILE A 3 19.34 4.60 1.36
C ILE A 3 19.05 5.50 0.17
N GLN A 4 17.87 6.09 0.15
CA GLN A 4 17.46 7.04 -0.88
C GLN A 4 17.65 8.47 -0.38
N PHE A 5 18.04 9.35 -1.30
CA PHE A 5 18.41 10.73 -1.00
C PHE A 5 17.63 11.73 -1.87
N ASP A 6 17.39 12.90 -1.31
CA ASP A 6 17.08 14.15 -2.01
C ASP A 6 18.27 15.10 -1.79
N GLY A 7 19.16 15.21 -2.78
CA GLY A 7 20.45 15.89 -2.62
C GLY A 7 21.28 15.25 -1.50
N SER A 8 21.59 16.02 -0.45
CA SER A 8 22.32 15.54 0.74
C SER A 8 21.41 14.98 1.83
N ARG A 9 20.08 15.15 1.71
CA ARG A 9 19.10 14.71 2.71
C ARG A 9 18.78 13.24 2.48
N LYS A 10 18.84 12.42 3.53
CA LYS A 10 18.33 11.06 3.51
C LYS A 10 16.81 11.09 3.66
N ILE A 11 16.10 10.41 2.77
CA ILE A 11 14.63 10.42 2.74
C ILE A 11 14.02 9.05 3.03
N ALA A 12 14.71 7.96 2.69
CA ALA A 12 14.23 6.61 2.95
C ALA A 12 15.34 5.57 3.13
N VAL A 13 14.97 4.45 3.74
CA VAL A 13 15.74 3.21 3.79
C VAL A 13 14.94 2.11 3.10
N ILE A 14 15.56 1.40 2.17
CA ILE A 14 14.98 0.22 1.52
C ILE A 14 15.80 -1.00 1.91
N ARG A 15 15.18 -2.07 2.41
CA ARG A 15 15.91 -3.29 2.84
C ARG A 15 15.16 -4.56 2.47
N VAL A 16 15.90 -5.63 2.19
CA VAL A 16 15.28 -6.96 2.03
C VAL A 16 14.84 -7.47 3.39
N VAL A 17 13.64 -8.01 3.46
CA VAL A 17 13.06 -8.71 4.61
C VAL A 17 12.45 -10.03 4.16
N GLN A 18 12.34 -11.01 5.06
CA GLN A 18 11.59 -12.24 4.82
C GLN A 18 10.21 -12.09 5.46
N MET A 19 9.17 -12.05 4.64
CA MET A 19 7.78 -11.88 5.07
C MET A 19 6.85 -12.76 4.21
N SER A 20 5.55 -12.78 4.50
CA SER A 20 4.53 -13.71 3.93
C SER A 20 4.57 -15.14 4.50
N SER A 21 3.56 -15.94 4.16
CA SER A 21 3.46 -17.37 4.48
C SER A 21 3.09 -18.18 3.22
N PRO A 22 4.01 -18.95 2.62
CA PRO A 22 5.38 -19.20 3.07
C PRO A 22 6.28 -17.96 2.96
N PRO A 23 7.38 -17.89 3.75
CA PRO A 23 8.30 -16.77 3.72
C PRO A 23 8.92 -16.56 2.33
N ARG A 24 8.85 -15.33 1.84
CA ARG A 24 9.50 -14.88 0.60
C ARG A 24 10.26 -13.57 0.84
N PRO A 25 11.35 -13.33 0.08
CA PRO A 25 12.04 -12.05 0.14
C PRO A 25 11.17 -10.94 -0.43
N LEU A 26 11.09 -9.82 0.29
CA LEU A 26 10.47 -8.57 -0.16
C LEU A 26 11.41 -7.40 0.17
N LEU A 27 11.31 -6.31 -0.58
CA LEU A 27 11.90 -5.03 -0.21
C LEU A 27 10.93 -4.30 0.71
N ARG A 28 11.40 -3.86 1.88
CA ARG A 28 10.70 -2.94 2.78
C ARG A 28 11.29 -1.55 2.62
N ALA A 29 10.50 -0.57 2.19
CA ALA A 29 10.86 0.83 2.20
C ALA A 29 10.27 1.53 3.42
N GLU A 30 11.04 2.37 4.08
CA GLU A 30 10.64 3.20 5.22
C GLU A 30 11.21 4.59 5.07
N THR A 31 10.60 5.59 5.69
CA THR A 31 11.20 6.92 5.82
C THR A 31 12.55 6.82 6.53
N TRP A 32 13.42 7.78 6.27
CA TRP A 32 14.67 7.85 6.98
C TRP A 32 14.48 8.51 8.34
N ALA A 33 14.90 7.82 9.39
CA ALA A 33 15.16 8.36 10.72
C ALA A 33 16.41 7.70 11.33
N PRO A 34 17.14 8.40 12.21
CA PRO A 34 18.29 7.83 12.92
C PRO A 34 17.90 6.58 13.72
N ASP A 35 16.82 6.68 14.51
CA ASP A 35 16.23 5.56 15.23
C ASP A 35 15.30 4.77 14.27
N PRO A 36 15.44 3.44 14.14
CA PRO A 36 14.52 2.63 13.36
C PRO A 36 13.06 2.67 13.81
N SER A 37 12.79 2.96 15.09
CA SER A 37 11.44 3.02 15.65
C SER A 37 10.69 4.30 15.24
N ASP A 38 11.42 5.35 14.88
CA ASP A 38 10.88 6.61 14.36
C ASP A 38 10.65 6.58 12.83
N ARG A 39 10.85 5.43 12.19
CA ARG A 39 10.68 5.29 10.74
C ARG A 39 9.27 4.86 10.41
N ASP A 40 8.65 5.62 9.51
CA ASP A 40 7.36 5.28 8.97
C ASP A 40 7.53 4.31 7.81
N LEU A 41 6.71 3.25 7.79
CA LEU A 41 6.68 2.32 6.67
C LEU A 41 6.13 3.04 5.42
N ILE A 42 6.89 2.99 4.32
CA ILE A 42 6.44 3.46 3.00
C ILE A 42 5.77 2.30 2.24
N GLY A 43 6.35 1.10 2.28
CA GLY A 43 5.71 -0.08 1.68
C GLY A 43 6.60 -1.32 1.55
N PHE A 44 6.01 -2.39 1.03
CA PHE A 44 6.70 -3.62 0.64
C PHE A 44 6.65 -3.82 -0.87
N PHE A 45 7.73 -4.30 -1.47
CA PHE A 45 7.86 -4.49 -2.92
C PHE A 45 8.48 -5.85 -3.23
N PRO A 46 8.27 -6.40 -4.45
CA PRO A 46 9.01 -7.57 -4.90
C PRO A 46 10.53 -7.39 -4.72
N ALA A 47 11.24 -8.47 -4.38
CA ALA A 47 12.66 -8.42 -4.05
C ALA A 47 13.54 -7.86 -5.18
N ASP A 48 13.10 -8.00 -6.42
CA ASP A 48 13.74 -7.57 -7.66
C ASP A 48 13.29 -6.18 -8.15
N GLU A 49 12.30 -5.57 -7.50
CA GLU A 49 11.68 -4.31 -7.92
C GLU A 49 12.18 -3.09 -7.12
N LEU A 50 13.50 -2.96 -6.98
CA LEU A 50 14.11 -1.82 -6.27
C LEU A 50 13.79 -0.47 -6.92
N ARG A 51 13.64 -0.45 -8.24
CA ARG A 51 13.28 0.75 -8.99
C ARG A 51 11.88 1.23 -8.61
N LEU A 52 10.90 0.33 -8.61
CA LEU A 52 9.53 0.64 -8.20
C LEU A 52 9.49 1.16 -6.75
N ALA A 53 10.24 0.52 -5.85
CA ALA A 53 10.35 0.97 -4.47
C ALA A 53 10.88 2.40 -4.38
N ALA A 54 11.92 2.72 -5.14
CA ALA A 54 12.54 4.05 -5.13
C ALA A 54 11.68 5.13 -5.79
N GLU A 55 11.00 4.82 -6.89
CA GLU A 55 10.07 5.74 -7.57
C GLU A 55 8.86 6.05 -6.67
N THR A 56 8.33 5.03 -5.96
CA THR A 56 7.25 5.21 -4.99
C THR A 56 7.67 6.12 -3.84
N VAL A 57 8.83 5.85 -3.22
CA VAL A 57 9.41 6.71 -2.16
C VAL A 57 9.52 8.17 -2.62
N TRP A 58 9.98 8.39 -3.86
CA TRP A 58 10.15 9.75 -4.39
C TRP A 58 8.82 10.48 -4.58
N GLY A 59 7.79 9.77 -5.06
CA GLY A 59 6.44 10.30 -5.20
C GLY A 59 5.87 10.77 -3.87
N GLU A 60 5.91 9.90 -2.85
CA GLU A 60 5.42 10.21 -1.50
C GLU A 60 6.16 11.40 -0.88
N TYR A 61 7.50 11.38 -0.95
CA TYR A 61 8.31 12.48 -0.42
C TYR A 61 8.01 13.81 -1.13
N SER A 62 7.92 13.82 -2.45
CA SER A 62 7.67 15.05 -3.22
C SER A 62 6.31 15.66 -2.91
N ALA A 63 5.27 14.83 -2.72
CA ALA A 63 3.94 15.28 -2.32
C ALA A 63 3.97 15.96 -0.93
N THR A 64 4.62 15.34 0.05
CA THR A 64 4.72 15.92 1.41
C THR A 64 5.46 17.25 1.44
N VAL A 65 6.51 17.41 0.63
CA VAL A 65 7.26 18.67 0.53
C VAL A 65 6.41 19.77 -0.11
N GLN A 66 5.60 19.45 -1.12
CA GLN A 66 4.70 20.41 -1.76
C GLN A 66 3.59 20.90 -0.81
N GLU A 67 3.05 20.03 0.03
CA GLU A 67 2.03 20.38 1.03
C GLU A 67 2.58 21.30 2.14
N GLN A 68 3.85 21.18 2.51
CA GLN A 68 4.48 21.98 3.59
C GLN A 68 4.91 23.40 3.15
N GLY A 69 4.89 23.70 1.84
CA GLY A 69 5.29 25.01 1.30
C GLY A 69 4.22 26.12 1.38
N GLN A 70 3.05 25.85 1.95
CA GLN A 70 1.89 26.76 1.97
C GLN A 70 1.34 26.90 3.40
N GLU A 71 1.53 28.05 4.07
CA GLU A 71 1.00 28.29 5.44
C GLU A 71 0.57 29.76 5.67
N PRO A 72 -0.37 30.08 6.61
CA PRO A 72 -0.29 29.59 8.00
C PRO A 72 -1.58 29.18 8.76
N ALA A 73 -1.32 28.42 9.84
CA ALA A 73 -2.02 28.37 11.12
C ALA A 73 -3.36 27.60 11.23
N ALA A 74 -3.24 26.29 11.39
CA ALA A 74 -3.84 25.57 12.52
C ALA A 74 -3.21 24.17 12.55
N ALA A 75 -2.78 23.72 13.72
CA ALA A 75 -2.47 22.31 13.95
C ALA A 75 -3.64 21.46 13.43
N LYS A 76 -3.46 20.84 12.27
CA LYS A 76 -4.37 19.83 11.76
C LYS A 76 -3.59 18.55 11.68
N GLU A 77 -3.98 17.62 12.53
CA GLU A 77 -3.66 16.21 12.43
C GLU A 77 -3.68 15.81 10.96
N HIS A 78 -2.51 15.48 10.41
CA HIS A 78 -2.40 15.07 9.02
C HIS A 78 -3.03 13.68 8.89
N HIS A 79 -4.31 13.66 8.51
CA HIS A 79 -4.97 12.47 8.00
C HIS A 79 -4.24 12.03 6.73
N GLY A 80 -3.35 11.06 6.89
CA GLY A 80 -2.50 10.51 5.84
C GLY A 80 -3.26 10.23 4.55
N VAL A 81 -2.59 10.51 3.43
CA VAL A 81 -2.99 10.11 2.08
C VAL A 81 -3.21 8.59 2.09
N PRO A 82 -4.33 8.07 1.55
CA PRO A 82 -4.67 6.66 1.68
C PRO A 82 -3.85 5.82 0.68
N TRP A 83 -2.75 5.27 1.20
CA TRP A 83 -2.22 3.92 0.98
C TRP A 83 -2.59 3.18 -0.31
N HIS A 84 -1.59 2.64 -1.04
CA HIS A 84 -1.86 1.75 -2.18
C HIS A 84 -2.07 0.28 -1.73
N PRO A 85 -3.29 -0.26 -1.85
CA PRO A 85 -3.72 -1.55 -1.29
C PRO A 85 -3.16 -2.81 -1.98
N LEU A 86 -2.56 -2.68 -3.17
CA LEU A 86 -2.10 -3.84 -3.95
C LEU A 86 -0.92 -4.57 -3.28
N LEU A 87 -0.14 -3.86 -2.46
CA LEU A 87 1.14 -4.36 -1.92
C LEU A 87 1.01 -5.15 -0.61
N GLU A 88 -0.16 -5.10 0.05
CA GLU A 88 -0.50 -5.96 1.21
C GLU A 88 -1.45 -7.10 0.87
N ALA A 89 -1.96 -7.13 -0.37
CA ALA A 89 -2.83 -8.18 -0.83
C ALA A 89 -2.08 -9.52 -0.86
N GLU A 90 -2.52 -10.47 -0.04
CA GLU A 90 -2.04 -11.85 -0.08
C GLU A 90 -2.92 -12.66 -1.06
N GLU A 91 -2.30 -13.27 -2.07
CA GLU A 91 -3.00 -14.26 -2.88
C GLU A 91 -3.10 -15.57 -2.09
N THR A 92 -4.27 -15.80 -1.48
CA THR A 92 -4.51 -16.97 -0.61
C THR A 92 -4.86 -18.22 -1.38
N GLN A 93 -5.42 -18.05 -2.58
CA GLN A 93 -5.76 -19.10 -3.55
C GLN A 93 -5.58 -18.50 -4.96
N PRO A 94 -5.38 -19.32 -6.00
CA PRO A 94 -5.28 -18.82 -7.37
C PRO A 94 -6.48 -17.92 -7.72
N GLY A 95 -6.20 -16.66 -8.03
CA GLY A 95 -7.23 -15.67 -8.35
C GLY A 95 -7.96 -15.09 -7.14
N VAL A 96 -7.51 -15.30 -5.91
CA VAL A 96 -8.14 -14.74 -4.70
C VAL A 96 -7.11 -13.98 -3.88
N TRP A 97 -7.24 -12.65 -3.89
CA TRP A 97 -6.40 -11.74 -3.13
C TRP A 97 -7.15 -11.20 -1.92
N VAL A 98 -6.51 -11.19 -0.75
CA VAL A 98 -7.11 -10.66 0.48
C VAL A 98 -6.17 -9.67 1.15
N HIS A 99 -6.73 -8.67 1.81
CA HIS A 99 -6.00 -7.81 2.73
C HIS A 99 -6.59 -7.94 4.11
N ARG A 100 -5.71 -7.90 5.11
CA ARG A 100 -6.07 -8.05 6.51
C ARG A 100 -5.88 -6.72 7.22
N ASP A 101 -6.84 -6.38 8.09
CA ASP A 101 -6.71 -5.23 8.97
C ASP A 101 -5.65 -5.49 10.07
N LEU A 102 -5.34 -4.47 10.86
CA LEU A 102 -4.38 -4.55 11.97
C LEU A 102 -4.75 -5.59 13.05
N LYS A 103 -5.98 -6.12 13.03
CA LYS A 103 -6.46 -7.19 13.93
C LYS A 103 -6.38 -8.57 13.26
N GLY A 104 -5.83 -8.68 12.06
CA GLY A 104 -5.68 -9.91 11.28
C GLY A 104 -6.96 -10.36 10.56
N ARG A 105 -8.03 -9.57 10.61
CA ARG A 105 -9.31 -9.92 9.96
C ARG A 105 -9.26 -9.52 8.49
N ILE A 106 -9.89 -10.30 7.62
CA ILE A 106 -10.00 -9.93 6.19
C ILE A 106 -10.83 -8.64 6.12
N ALA A 107 -10.17 -7.55 5.75
CA ALA A 107 -10.79 -6.25 5.60
C ALA A 107 -11.45 -6.15 4.21
N TRP A 108 -10.75 -6.63 3.18
CA TRP A 108 -11.28 -6.75 1.84
C TRP A 108 -10.67 -7.92 1.08
N GLN A 109 -11.39 -8.39 0.07
CA GLN A 109 -10.94 -9.44 -0.84
C GLN A 109 -11.30 -9.11 -2.29
N VAL A 110 -10.49 -9.62 -3.22
CA VAL A 110 -10.77 -9.63 -4.65
C VAL A 110 -10.72 -11.07 -5.14
N GLN A 111 -11.74 -11.50 -5.85
CA GLN A 111 -11.79 -12.78 -6.53
C GLN A 111 -11.86 -12.60 -8.05
N LEU A 112 -10.99 -13.32 -8.75
CA LEU A 112 -11.04 -13.54 -10.19
C LEU A 112 -12.17 -14.52 -10.49
N PHE A 113 -13.08 -14.13 -11.36
CA PHE A 113 -14.22 -14.93 -11.76
C PHE A 113 -14.42 -14.82 -13.27
N ASP A 114 -14.71 -15.94 -13.92
CA ASP A 114 -15.13 -15.97 -15.33
C ASP A 114 -16.67 -15.91 -15.37
N ASP A 115 -17.21 -14.83 -15.94
CA ASP A 115 -18.66 -14.64 -16.07
C ASP A 115 -19.28 -15.32 -17.29
N GLY A 116 -18.49 -16.09 -18.04
CA GLY A 116 -18.88 -16.78 -19.27
C GLY A 116 -18.71 -15.93 -20.53
N THR A 117 -18.36 -14.65 -20.39
CA THR A 117 -18.02 -13.74 -21.50
C THR A 117 -16.64 -13.13 -21.36
N ARG A 118 -16.18 -12.91 -20.13
CA ARG A 118 -14.87 -12.37 -19.80
C ARG A 118 -14.46 -12.70 -18.37
N VAL A 119 -13.18 -12.55 -18.12
CA VAL A 119 -12.62 -12.61 -16.77
C VAL A 119 -12.82 -11.24 -16.09
N VAL A 120 -13.40 -11.25 -14.89
CA VAL A 120 -13.66 -10.07 -14.07
C VAL A 120 -13.12 -10.27 -12.65
N TYR A 121 -12.88 -9.15 -11.97
CA TYR A 121 -12.48 -9.10 -10.57
C TYR A 121 -13.67 -8.66 -9.74
N GLU A 122 -14.21 -9.53 -8.89
CA GLU A 122 -15.25 -9.19 -7.92
C GLU A 122 -14.59 -8.79 -6.60
N GLY A 123 -14.93 -7.62 -6.10
CA GLY A 123 -14.34 -7.06 -4.89
C GLY A 123 -15.34 -6.98 -3.74
N GLU A 124 -14.90 -7.33 -2.54
CA GLU A 124 -15.70 -7.26 -1.32
C GLU A 124 -14.95 -6.55 -0.18
N VAL A 125 -15.68 -5.78 0.63
CA VAL A 125 -15.19 -5.19 1.88
C VAL A 125 -16.03 -5.72 3.03
N TYR A 126 -15.39 -6.37 4.00
CA TYR A 126 -16.05 -7.03 5.13
C TYR A 126 -17.23 -7.94 4.71
N GLY A 127 -17.06 -8.70 3.62
CA GLY A 127 -18.06 -9.63 3.08
C GLY A 127 -19.22 -8.97 2.32
N VAL A 128 -19.14 -7.67 2.04
CA VAL A 128 -20.12 -6.95 1.21
C VAL A 128 -19.50 -6.67 -0.15
N VAL A 129 -20.15 -7.15 -1.22
CA VAL A 129 -19.74 -6.87 -2.60
C VAL A 129 -19.79 -5.37 -2.87
N VAL A 130 -18.64 -4.82 -3.25
CA VAL A 130 -18.48 -3.40 -3.61
C VAL A 130 -18.63 -3.21 -5.10
N GLY A 131 -18.19 -4.18 -5.91
CA GLY A 131 -18.34 -4.11 -7.36
C GLY A 131 -17.59 -5.18 -8.11
N ARG A 132 -17.69 -5.09 -9.43
CA ARG A 132 -16.95 -5.91 -10.39
C ARG A 132 -16.12 -5.00 -11.28
N PHE A 133 -14.91 -5.43 -11.58
CA PHE A 133 -13.90 -4.62 -12.25
C PHE A 133 -13.20 -5.41 -13.33
N ASP A 134 -12.78 -4.73 -14.39
CA ASP A 134 -12.08 -5.36 -15.51
C ASP A 134 -10.57 -5.50 -15.24
N GLN A 135 -10.05 -4.85 -14.20
CA GLN A 135 -8.63 -4.86 -13.83
C GLN A 135 -8.44 -5.02 -12.32
N LEU A 136 -7.46 -5.85 -11.93
CA LEU A 136 -7.11 -6.08 -10.52
C LEU A 136 -6.77 -4.78 -9.80
N ARG A 137 -5.97 -3.91 -10.43
CA ARG A 137 -5.58 -2.61 -9.86
C ARG A 137 -6.80 -1.78 -9.48
N THR A 138 -7.74 -1.62 -10.41
CA THR A 138 -8.97 -0.84 -10.20
C THR A 138 -9.83 -1.44 -9.09
N ALA A 139 -9.96 -2.77 -9.04
CA ALA A 139 -10.68 -3.44 -7.95
C ALA A 139 -10.07 -3.10 -6.58
N VAL A 140 -8.76 -3.24 -6.48
CA VAL A 140 -8.03 -3.08 -5.22
C VAL A 140 -8.07 -1.62 -4.75
N GLU A 141 -7.92 -0.64 -5.65
CA GLU A 141 -8.07 0.80 -5.34
C GLU A 141 -9.49 1.16 -4.86
N ALA A 142 -10.53 0.60 -5.50
CA ALA A 142 -11.92 0.84 -5.10
C ALA A 142 -12.24 0.25 -3.72
N LEU A 143 -11.77 -0.97 -3.44
CA LEU A 143 -11.97 -1.62 -2.15
C LEU A 143 -11.27 -0.91 -1.00
N HIS A 144 -10.08 -0.36 -1.24
CA HIS A 144 -9.39 0.43 -0.23
C HIS A 144 -10.10 1.74 0.06
N SER A 145 -10.58 2.42 -0.99
CA SER A 145 -11.37 3.65 -0.82
C SER A 145 -12.61 3.39 0.04
N GLU A 146 -13.32 2.29 -0.22
CA GLU A 146 -14.48 1.86 0.56
C GLU A 146 -14.10 1.45 2.00
N TYR A 147 -13.00 0.72 2.20
CA TYR A 147 -12.46 0.38 3.51
C TYR A 147 -12.14 1.62 4.35
N VAL A 148 -11.43 2.61 3.77
CA VAL A 148 -11.08 3.87 4.44
C VAL A 148 -12.33 4.68 4.78
N ALA A 149 -13.31 4.75 3.86
CA ALA A 149 -14.57 5.42 4.12
C ALA A 149 -15.32 4.81 5.32
N ARG A 150 -15.33 3.47 5.43
CA ARG A 150 -15.96 2.75 6.55
C ARG A 150 -15.15 2.83 7.85
N PHE A 151 -13.84 3.00 7.77
CA PHE A 151 -12.98 3.15 8.95
C PHE A 151 -13.08 4.55 9.57
N ARG A 152 -13.46 5.56 8.79
CA ARG A 152 -13.65 6.95 9.24
C ARG A 152 -15.10 7.27 9.68
N ALA A 153 -16.04 6.35 9.51
CA ALA A 153 -17.43 6.47 9.94
C ALA A 153 -17.65 5.91 11.36
#